data_AF-A0A6M0CN39-F1
#
_entry.id   AF-A0A6M0CN39-F1
#
_cell.length_a   1.000
_cell.length_b   1.000
_cell.length_c   1.000
_cell.angle_alpha   90.00
_cell.angle_beta   90.00
_cell.angle_gamma   90.00
#
_symmetry.space_group_name_H-M   'P 1'
#
loop_
_entity.id
_entity.type
_entity.pdbx_description
1 polymer ?
#
loop_
_entity_poly.entity_id
_entity_poly.type
_entity_poly.pdbx_seq_one_letter_code
_entity_poly.pdbx_strand_id
1 'polypeptide(L)'
;LSGANLRKANLTNTKLTNASLVHADLTEANLIRTDLVGVDLSGAILTGAKLYEVPRLNIKADEIVCEWIDTSPKGDHSQVYYFKSSAESKRFFSQQSPTVQIIVDSPLDLKANVALATTYYHLGKDYNFVTRPPTIEVSYQKTVLNFRVDSDELLFMLAFIVIFPFADAKKAQVNVIEIVENIPLQKMNTKILELEIKMEQLVKKNQRIQTIIESVRHKIAFFSSPTQLILNNSSGQSLVLSSNPGFGKKNCQNITEQTFSLPPKNKVIDFINSFYYLGQSL
;
A
#
# COMPACT_ATOMS: atom_id res chain seq x y z
N LEU A 1 1.61 -24.25 -16.74
CA LEU A 1 3.03 -24.59 -16.92
C LEU A 1 3.58 -25.31 -15.68
N SER A 2 2.72 -26.03 -14.93
CA SER A 2 3.12 -26.72 -13.72
C SER A 2 4.10 -27.85 -14.04
N GLY A 3 5.17 -27.98 -13.27
CA GLY A 3 6.24 -28.95 -13.49
C GLY A 3 7.08 -28.72 -14.76
N ALA A 4 6.90 -27.59 -15.46
CA ALA A 4 7.62 -27.32 -16.69
C ALA A 4 9.11 -27.05 -16.43
N ASN A 5 9.98 -27.57 -17.28
CA ASN A 5 11.39 -27.19 -17.33
C ASN A 5 11.52 -25.92 -18.19
N LEU A 6 11.75 -24.79 -17.54
CA LEU A 6 11.94 -23.46 -18.12
C LEU A 6 13.33 -22.90 -17.80
N ARG A 7 14.31 -23.78 -17.54
CA ARG A 7 15.69 -23.37 -17.24
C ARG A 7 16.24 -22.51 -18.38
N LYS A 8 16.79 -21.34 -18.04
CA LYS A 8 17.35 -20.37 -19.01
C LYS A 8 16.35 -19.92 -20.09
N ALA A 9 15.05 -20.16 -19.91
CA ALA A 9 14.05 -19.73 -20.87
C ALA A 9 14.02 -18.21 -20.96
N ASN A 10 13.82 -17.68 -22.16
CA ASN A 10 13.60 -16.25 -22.36
C ASN A 10 12.10 -15.95 -22.25
N LEU A 11 11.70 -15.33 -21.15
CA LEU A 11 10.33 -14.91 -20.86
C LEU A 11 10.21 -13.37 -20.81
N THR A 12 11.19 -12.64 -21.35
CA THR A 12 11.20 -11.17 -21.33
C THR A 12 9.92 -10.59 -21.93
N ASN A 13 9.32 -9.60 -21.25
CA ASN A 13 8.05 -8.94 -21.63
C ASN A 13 6.84 -9.88 -21.77
N THR A 14 6.87 -11.09 -21.20
CA THR A 14 5.72 -11.99 -21.26
C THR A 14 4.64 -11.62 -20.24
N LYS A 15 3.39 -11.96 -20.54
CA LYS A 15 2.27 -11.82 -19.59
C LYS A 15 1.94 -13.19 -19.01
N LEU A 16 2.22 -13.38 -17.74
CA LEU A 16 1.93 -14.61 -16.99
C LEU A 16 0.89 -14.38 -15.89
N THR A 17 0.13 -13.28 -15.96
CA THR A 17 -0.89 -12.92 -14.96
C THR A 17 -1.79 -14.12 -14.60
N ASN A 18 -1.86 -14.47 -13.31
CA ASN A 18 -2.61 -15.62 -12.78
C ASN A 18 -2.22 -17.01 -13.34
N ALA A 19 -1.05 -17.15 -13.99
CA ALA A 19 -0.60 -18.45 -14.49
C ALA A 19 -0.17 -19.38 -13.35
N SER A 20 -0.32 -20.69 -13.58
CA SER A 20 0.23 -21.73 -12.69
C SER A 20 1.59 -22.21 -13.19
N LEU A 21 2.61 -22.00 -12.37
CA LEU A 21 4.00 -22.41 -12.51
C LEU A 21 4.43 -23.29 -11.32
N VAL A 22 3.46 -23.94 -10.67
CA VAL A 22 3.68 -24.84 -9.54
C VAL A 22 4.71 -25.91 -9.91
N HIS A 23 5.76 -26.08 -9.11
CA HIS A 23 6.89 -26.99 -9.35
C HIS A 23 7.66 -26.77 -10.67
N ALA A 24 7.54 -25.61 -11.33
CA ALA A 24 8.33 -25.31 -12.52
C ALA A 24 9.81 -25.03 -12.16
N ASP A 25 10.73 -25.42 -13.03
CA ASP A 25 12.15 -25.08 -12.93
C ASP A 25 12.42 -23.84 -13.79
N LEU A 26 12.56 -22.66 -13.15
CA LEU A 26 12.90 -21.36 -13.74
C LEU A 26 14.36 -20.98 -13.46
N THR A 27 15.23 -21.94 -13.17
CA THR A 27 16.65 -21.67 -12.88
C THR A 27 17.27 -20.87 -14.03
N GLU A 28 17.87 -19.72 -13.70
CA GLU A 28 18.48 -18.78 -14.68
C GLU A 28 17.52 -18.26 -15.78
N ALA A 29 16.20 -18.39 -15.63
CA ALA A 29 15.25 -17.88 -16.60
C ALA A 29 15.30 -16.34 -16.69
N ASN A 30 15.14 -15.81 -17.89
CA ASN A 30 15.07 -14.36 -18.10
C ASN A 30 13.62 -13.86 -17.97
N LEU A 31 13.29 -13.30 -16.81
CA LEU A 31 11.96 -12.78 -16.47
C LEU A 31 11.88 -11.25 -16.55
N ILE A 32 12.87 -10.57 -17.14
CA ILE A 32 12.90 -9.10 -17.24
C ILE A 32 11.59 -8.57 -17.83
N ARG A 33 10.93 -7.63 -17.13
CA ARG A 33 9.64 -7.02 -17.52
C ARG A 33 8.49 -8.02 -17.71
N THR A 34 8.57 -9.20 -17.10
CA THR A 34 7.47 -10.16 -17.11
C THR A 34 6.39 -9.71 -16.13
N ASP A 35 5.13 -9.80 -16.53
CA ASP A 35 4.01 -9.61 -15.60
C ASP A 35 3.72 -10.93 -14.86
N LEU A 36 4.11 -10.98 -13.58
CA LEU A 36 3.89 -12.11 -12.68
C LEU A 36 2.71 -11.91 -11.72
N VAL A 37 1.86 -10.90 -11.93
CA VAL A 37 0.78 -10.60 -10.98
C VAL A 37 -0.13 -11.81 -10.78
N GLY A 38 -0.29 -12.25 -9.53
CA GLY A 38 -1.15 -13.39 -9.18
C GLY A 38 -0.63 -14.77 -9.58
N VAL A 39 0.61 -14.89 -10.07
CA VAL A 39 1.20 -16.20 -10.44
C VAL A 39 1.31 -17.13 -9.23
N ASP A 40 1.06 -18.42 -9.47
CA ASP A 40 1.36 -19.47 -8.52
C ASP A 40 2.73 -20.11 -8.82
N LEU A 41 3.73 -19.75 -8.01
CA LEU A 41 5.10 -20.29 -8.04
C LEU A 41 5.31 -21.37 -6.96
N SER A 42 4.25 -21.95 -6.40
CA SER A 42 4.41 -22.87 -5.27
C SER A 42 5.33 -24.05 -5.62
N GLY A 43 6.37 -24.29 -4.83
CA GLY A 43 7.38 -25.32 -5.07
C GLY A 43 8.27 -25.09 -6.30
N ALA A 44 8.24 -23.92 -6.95
CA ALA A 44 9.07 -23.60 -8.11
C ALA A 44 10.51 -23.27 -7.72
N ILE A 45 11.44 -23.48 -8.67
CA ILE A 45 12.87 -23.17 -8.51
C ILE A 45 13.18 -21.91 -9.31
N LEU A 46 13.66 -20.84 -8.66
CA LEU A 46 13.97 -19.55 -9.30
C LEU A 46 15.43 -19.11 -9.11
N THR A 47 16.31 -20.00 -8.62
CA THR A 47 17.72 -19.66 -8.41
C THR A 47 18.35 -19.12 -9.69
N GLY A 48 18.91 -17.91 -9.61
CA GLY A 48 19.53 -17.20 -10.72
C GLY A 48 18.59 -16.54 -11.71
N ALA A 49 17.28 -16.53 -11.47
CA ALA A 49 16.33 -15.86 -12.35
C ALA A 49 16.61 -14.34 -12.43
N LYS A 50 16.41 -13.78 -13.64
CA LYS A 50 16.66 -12.36 -13.93
C LYS A 50 15.37 -11.55 -13.75
N LEU A 51 15.34 -10.68 -12.74
CA LEU A 51 14.16 -9.95 -12.28
C LEU A 51 14.42 -8.44 -12.29
N TYR A 52 14.32 -7.83 -13.48
CA TYR A 52 14.33 -6.38 -13.63
C TYR A 52 12.96 -5.87 -14.08
N GLU A 53 12.44 -4.85 -13.39
CA GLU A 53 11.10 -4.28 -13.65
C GLU A 53 9.97 -5.34 -13.66
N VAL A 54 10.03 -6.30 -12.72
CA VAL A 54 9.03 -7.37 -12.57
C VAL A 54 8.08 -7.04 -11.41
N PRO A 55 6.78 -6.79 -11.67
CA PRO A 55 5.80 -6.65 -10.62
C PRO A 55 5.63 -7.99 -9.91
N ARG A 56 5.70 -8.00 -8.57
CA ARG A 56 5.55 -9.23 -7.75
C ARG A 56 4.34 -9.18 -6.84
N LEU A 57 3.25 -8.60 -7.35
CA LEU A 57 2.04 -8.44 -6.58
C LEU A 57 1.24 -9.75 -6.56
N ASN A 58 0.86 -10.19 -5.36
CA ASN A 58 -0.01 -11.34 -5.12
C ASN A 58 0.54 -12.67 -5.68
N ILE A 59 1.87 -12.81 -5.80
CA ILE A 59 2.48 -14.10 -6.16
C ILE A 59 2.33 -15.06 -4.98
N LYS A 60 1.91 -16.29 -5.26
CA LYS A 60 2.01 -17.39 -4.29
C LYS A 60 3.39 -18.01 -4.40
N ALA A 61 4.17 -17.90 -3.33
CA ALA A 61 5.55 -18.36 -3.28
C ALA A 61 5.76 -19.37 -2.15
N ASP A 62 4.77 -20.23 -1.93
CA ASP A 62 4.89 -21.30 -0.93
C ASP A 62 5.97 -22.29 -1.37
N GLU A 63 6.89 -22.63 -0.47
CA GLU A 63 7.95 -23.63 -0.73
C GLU A 63 8.85 -23.33 -1.95
N ILE A 64 8.99 -22.07 -2.35
CA ILE A 64 9.92 -21.72 -3.42
C ILE A 64 11.38 -22.03 -3.04
N VAL A 65 12.17 -22.43 -4.03
CA VAL A 65 13.62 -22.57 -3.90
C VAL A 65 14.27 -21.46 -4.69
N CYS A 66 14.91 -20.53 -4.00
CA CYS A 66 15.60 -19.40 -4.62
C CYS A 66 16.73 -18.94 -3.72
N GLU A 67 17.97 -19.22 -4.13
CA GLU A 67 19.17 -18.86 -3.37
C GLU A 67 19.66 -17.45 -3.72
N TRP A 68 19.54 -17.07 -4.97
CA TRP A 68 19.92 -15.75 -5.46
C TRP A 68 19.14 -15.39 -6.72
N ILE A 69 19.15 -14.12 -7.06
CA ILE A 69 18.54 -13.56 -8.27
C ILE A 69 19.41 -12.45 -8.84
N ASP A 70 19.21 -12.13 -10.10
CA ASP A 70 19.83 -10.99 -10.75
C ASP A 70 18.79 -9.88 -10.99
N THR A 71 18.98 -8.72 -10.38
CA THR A 71 18.12 -7.54 -10.55
C THR A 71 18.69 -6.50 -11.50
N SER A 72 19.77 -6.82 -12.21
CA SER A 72 20.40 -5.90 -13.15
C SER A 72 19.51 -5.62 -14.37
N PRO A 73 19.53 -4.39 -14.93
CA PRO A 73 18.73 -4.03 -16.10
C PRO A 73 18.90 -4.94 -17.32
N LYS A 74 20.08 -5.54 -17.47
CA LYS A 74 20.43 -6.40 -18.61
C LYS A 74 20.48 -7.88 -18.26
N GLY A 75 20.31 -8.23 -16.98
CA GLY A 75 20.56 -9.59 -16.51
C GLY A 75 22.04 -10.00 -16.71
N ASP A 76 22.96 -9.07 -16.46
CA ASP A 76 24.41 -9.21 -16.64
C ASP A 76 25.15 -9.45 -15.32
N HIS A 77 24.43 -9.80 -14.26
CA HIS A 77 24.94 -10.06 -12.92
C HIS A 77 25.63 -8.85 -12.26
N SER A 78 25.43 -7.63 -12.79
CA SER A 78 25.93 -6.41 -12.14
C SER A 78 25.22 -6.10 -10.82
N GLN A 79 24.03 -6.67 -10.60
CA GLN A 79 23.26 -6.51 -9.37
C GLN A 79 22.68 -7.87 -8.97
N VAL A 80 23.38 -8.61 -8.12
CA VAL A 80 22.95 -9.92 -7.64
C VAL A 80 22.53 -9.83 -6.18
N TYR A 81 21.34 -10.35 -5.88
CA TYR A 81 20.83 -10.43 -4.53
C TYR A 81 20.81 -11.88 -4.07
N TYR A 82 21.50 -12.15 -2.95
CA TYR A 82 21.56 -13.47 -2.31
C TYR A 82 20.61 -13.51 -1.11
N PHE A 83 19.75 -14.52 -1.07
CA PHE A 83 18.87 -14.77 0.05
C PHE A 83 19.61 -15.54 1.14
N LYS A 84 19.50 -15.07 2.39
CA LYS A 84 20.09 -15.71 3.57
C LYS A 84 19.26 -16.91 4.06
N SER A 85 17.99 -16.98 3.65
CA SER A 85 17.07 -18.06 4.04
C SER A 85 15.92 -18.21 3.05
N SER A 86 15.29 -19.39 3.05
CA SER A 86 14.06 -19.65 2.29
C SER A 86 12.89 -18.75 2.74
N ALA A 87 12.90 -18.31 4.00
CA ALA A 87 11.90 -17.36 4.50
C ALA A 87 12.06 -15.97 3.87
N GLU A 88 13.31 -15.53 3.63
CA GLU A 88 13.60 -14.25 2.99
C GLU A 88 13.20 -14.26 1.51
N SER A 89 13.53 -15.33 0.78
CA SER A 89 13.08 -15.49 -0.60
C SER A 89 11.56 -15.57 -0.69
N LYS A 90 10.91 -16.36 0.16
CA LYS A 90 9.45 -16.40 0.23
C LYS A 90 8.83 -15.02 0.43
N ARG A 91 9.34 -14.23 1.38
CA ARG A 91 8.86 -12.85 1.64
C ARG A 91 9.09 -11.92 0.44
N PHE A 92 10.21 -12.07 -0.25
CA PHE A 92 10.54 -11.27 -1.42
C PHE A 92 9.54 -11.46 -2.56
N PHE A 93 9.10 -12.70 -2.81
CA PHE A 93 8.14 -13.01 -3.86
C PHE A 93 6.69 -12.82 -3.41
N SER A 94 6.37 -13.04 -2.14
CA SER A 94 4.99 -12.94 -1.61
C SER A 94 4.54 -11.50 -1.32
N GLN A 95 4.81 -10.55 -2.21
CA GLN A 95 4.45 -9.15 -1.97
C GLN A 95 2.94 -8.97 -2.05
N GLN A 96 2.38 -8.26 -1.09
CA GLN A 96 0.97 -7.88 -1.10
C GLN A 96 0.81 -6.53 -1.80
N SER A 97 -0.36 -6.30 -2.42
CA SER A 97 -0.70 -4.96 -2.85
C SER A 97 -0.77 -4.04 -1.64
N PRO A 98 0.01 -2.94 -1.60
CA PRO A 98 -0.09 -1.97 -0.52
C PRO A 98 -1.51 -1.40 -0.47
N THR A 99 -1.99 -1.13 0.75
CA THR A 99 -3.34 -0.62 0.95
C THR A 99 -3.42 0.48 1.99
N VAL A 100 -4.34 1.41 1.77
CA VAL A 100 -4.84 2.33 2.79
C VAL A 100 -6.21 1.84 3.20
N GLN A 101 -6.41 1.58 4.49
CA GLN A 101 -7.68 1.17 5.06
C GLN A 101 -8.25 2.28 5.93
N ILE A 102 -9.53 2.61 5.71
CA ILE A 102 -10.31 3.46 6.61
C ILE A 102 -11.40 2.59 7.23
N ILE A 103 -11.39 2.48 8.54
CA ILE A 103 -12.49 1.87 9.30
C ILE A 103 -13.34 3.00 9.85
N VAL A 104 -14.63 3.01 9.49
CA VAL A 104 -15.63 3.95 9.96
C VAL A 104 -16.49 3.25 11.00
N ASP A 105 -16.65 3.86 12.18
CA ASP A 105 -17.45 3.31 13.28
C ASP A 105 -18.95 3.54 13.07
N SER A 106 -19.43 3.19 11.87
CA SER A 106 -20.82 3.29 11.45
C SER A 106 -21.07 2.40 10.22
N PRO A 107 -22.24 1.75 10.11
CA PRO A 107 -22.63 1.05 8.89
C PRO A 107 -22.88 2.05 7.75
N LEU A 108 -22.54 1.65 6.52
CA LEU A 108 -22.75 2.47 5.33
C LEU A 108 -24.21 2.38 4.87
N ASP A 109 -24.96 3.47 5.04
CA ASP A 109 -26.31 3.58 4.49
C ASP A 109 -26.32 3.97 2.99
N LEU A 110 -27.48 3.90 2.34
CA LEU A 110 -27.63 4.18 0.90
C LEU A 110 -27.24 5.63 0.54
N LYS A 111 -27.60 6.61 1.38
CA LYS A 111 -27.32 8.03 1.14
C LYS A 111 -25.81 8.29 1.27
N ALA A 112 -25.19 7.71 2.27
CA ALA A 112 -23.75 7.74 2.50
C ALA A 112 -22.99 7.09 1.35
N ASN A 113 -23.45 5.94 0.84
CA ASN A 113 -22.82 5.26 -0.29
C ASN A 113 -22.77 6.14 -1.55
N VAL A 114 -23.91 6.73 -1.94
CA VAL A 114 -23.97 7.64 -3.11
C VAL A 114 -23.04 8.83 -2.92
N ALA A 115 -23.05 9.45 -1.75
CA ALA A 115 -22.18 10.59 -1.46
C ALA A 115 -20.70 10.18 -1.49
N LEU A 116 -20.35 9.03 -0.92
CA LEU A 116 -18.99 8.50 -0.86
C LEU A 116 -18.44 8.20 -2.25
N ALA A 117 -19.23 7.52 -3.10
CA ALA A 117 -18.87 7.27 -4.50
C ALA A 117 -18.66 8.57 -5.28
N THR A 118 -19.56 9.55 -5.09
CA THR A 118 -19.45 10.87 -5.72
C THR A 118 -18.18 11.60 -5.28
N THR A 119 -17.88 11.57 -3.98
CA THR A 119 -16.68 12.20 -3.43
C THR A 119 -15.40 11.57 -4.00
N TYR A 120 -15.29 10.24 -3.99
CA TYR A 120 -14.09 9.58 -4.51
C TYR A 120 -13.95 9.69 -6.03
N TYR A 121 -15.04 9.80 -6.77
CA TYR A 121 -14.99 10.15 -8.20
C TYR A 121 -14.34 11.52 -8.43
N HIS A 122 -14.76 12.54 -7.67
CA HIS A 122 -14.16 13.88 -7.78
C HIS A 122 -12.70 13.89 -7.36
N LEU A 123 -12.35 13.20 -6.27
CA LEU A 123 -10.95 13.05 -5.86
C LEU A 123 -10.11 12.37 -6.95
N GLY A 124 -10.62 11.33 -7.60
CA GLY A 124 -9.93 10.65 -8.71
C GLY A 124 -9.66 11.55 -9.93
N LYS A 125 -10.50 12.57 -10.18
CA LYS A 125 -10.25 13.54 -11.26
C LYS A 125 -9.11 14.50 -10.94
N ASP A 126 -9.00 14.90 -9.67
CA ASP A 126 -8.03 15.91 -9.24
C ASP A 126 -6.68 15.30 -8.83
N TYR A 127 -6.66 14.01 -8.47
CA TYR A 127 -5.49 13.27 -8.01
C TYR A 127 -5.29 11.99 -8.84
N ASN A 128 -4.36 12.06 -9.80
CA ASN A 128 -4.08 10.99 -10.78
C ASN A 128 -3.62 9.65 -10.18
N PHE A 129 -3.20 9.62 -8.91
CA PHE A 129 -2.83 8.38 -8.20
C PHE A 129 -4.02 7.73 -7.47
N VAL A 130 -5.18 8.39 -7.41
CA VAL A 130 -6.44 7.79 -6.95
C VAL A 130 -7.12 7.12 -8.16
N THR A 131 -6.56 5.99 -8.59
CA THR A 131 -6.92 5.38 -9.88
C THR A 131 -8.09 4.40 -9.80
N ARG A 132 -8.43 3.91 -8.60
CA ARG A 132 -9.41 2.83 -8.40
C ARG A 132 -10.34 3.13 -7.22
N PRO A 133 -11.62 2.70 -7.29
CA PRO A 133 -12.52 2.78 -6.15
C PRO A 133 -12.06 1.85 -5.02
N PRO A 134 -12.41 2.14 -3.76
CA PRO A 134 -12.14 1.23 -2.65
C PRO A 134 -13.01 -0.02 -2.75
N THR A 135 -12.50 -1.12 -2.18
CA THR A 135 -13.38 -2.21 -1.75
C THR A 135 -14.11 -1.78 -0.49
N ILE A 136 -15.41 -2.05 -0.40
CA ILE A 136 -16.26 -1.64 0.72
C ILE A 136 -16.84 -2.89 1.38
N GLU A 137 -16.54 -3.06 2.67
CA GLU A 137 -17.13 -4.11 3.50
C GLU A 137 -18.02 -3.45 4.55
N VAL A 138 -19.31 -3.80 4.54
CA VAL A 138 -20.30 -3.22 5.46
C VAL A 138 -20.72 -4.29 6.45
N SER A 139 -20.49 -4.02 7.74
CA SER A 139 -20.95 -4.84 8.86
C SER A 139 -22.05 -4.12 9.63
N TYR A 140 -22.61 -4.77 10.67
CA TYR A 140 -23.67 -4.19 11.48
C TYR A 140 -23.25 -2.90 12.22
N GLN A 141 -21.97 -2.76 12.57
CA GLN A 141 -21.49 -1.64 13.38
C GLN A 141 -20.46 -0.76 12.65
N LYS A 142 -19.80 -1.29 11.62
CA LYS A 142 -18.64 -0.65 10.99
C LYS A 142 -18.64 -0.82 9.49
N THR A 143 -17.99 0.12 8.83
CA THR A 143 -17.67 0.04 7.40
C THR A 143 -16.17 0.09 7.22
N VAL A 144 -15.63 -0.83 6.43
CA VAL A 144 -14.21 -0.86 6.06
C VAL A 144 -14.09 -0.46 4.60
N LEU A 145 -13.32 0.59 4.35
CA LEU A 145 -12.94 1.05 3.02
C LEU A 145 -11.48 0.67 2.79
N ASN A 146 -11.21 -0.14 1.77
CA ASN A 146 -9.87 -0.60 1.46
C ASN A 146 -9.42 -0.10 0.09
N PHE A 147 -8.45 0.81 0.08
CA PHE A 147 -7.88 1.41 -1.13
C PHE A 147 -6.57 0.73 -1.47
N ARG A 148 -6.49 0.14 -2.66
CA ARG A 148 -5.24 -0.45 -3.16
C ARG A 148 -4.37 0.60 -3.81
N VAL A 149 -3.06 0.45 -3.67
CA VAL A 149 -2.06 1.35 -4.23
C VAL A 149 -1.05 0.54 -5.02
N ASP A 150 -0.47 1.16 -6.06
CA ASP A 150 0.48 0.47 -6.92
C ASP A 150 1.88 0.37 -6.29
N SER A 151 2.20 1.21 -5.29
CA SER A 151 3.50 1.20 -4.60
C SER A 151 3.43 1.76 -3.18
N ASP A 152 4.41 1.42 -2.33
CA ASP A 152 4.47 1.86 -0.93
C ASP A 152 4.68 3.37 -0.80
N GLU A 153 5.38 4.01 -1.74
CA GLU A 153 5.62 5.48 -1.77
C GLU A 153 4.31 6.27 -1.76
N LEU A 154 3.26 5.71 -2.35
CA LEU A 154 1.99 6.39 -2.51
C LEU A 154 1.06 6.24 -1.28
N LEU A 155 1.42 5.40 -0.29
CA LEU A 155 0.56 5.10 0.87
C LEU A 155 0.18 6.35 1.67
N PHE A 156 1.17 7.18 2.03
CA PHE A 156 0.92 8.38 2.84
C PHE A 156 0.12 9.44 2.08
N MET A 157 0.43 9.66 0.79
CA MET A 157 -0.32 10.59 -0.06
C MET A 157 -1.77 10.14 -0.26
N LEU A 158 -1.98 8.84 -0.52
CA LEU A 158 -3.32 8.32 -0.67
C LEU A 158 -4.11 8.43 0.64
N ALA A 159 -3.50 8.09 1.78
CA ALA A 159 -4.11 8.24 3.09
C ALA A 159 -4.52 9.68 3.41
N PHE A 160 -3.68 10.65 3.05
CA PHE A 160 -3.98 12.07 3.18
C PHE A 160 -5.22 12.50 2.38
N ILE A 161 -5.44 11.92 1.20
CA ILE A 161 -6.54 12.27 0.30
C ILE A 161 -7.82 11.48 0.59
N VAL A 162 -7.73 10.17 0.85
CA VAL A 162 -8.93 9.32 0.96
C VAL A 162 -9.69 9.51 2.28
N ILE A 163 -9.05 10.04 3.31
CA ILE A 163 -9.69 10.40 4.59
C ILE A 163 -10.55 11.66 4.48
N PHE A 164 -10.40 12.43 3.40
CA PHE A 164 -11.00 13.75 3.23
C PHE A 164 -12.53 13.84 3.44
N PRO A 165 -13.36 12.83 3.09
CA PRO A 165 -14.81 12.91 3.33
C PRO A 165 -15.18 13.06 4.81
N PHE A 166 -14.34 12.56 5.73
CA PHE A 166 -14.69 12.37 7.14
C PHE A 166 -14.42 13.62 8.01
N ALA A 167 -15.17 13.75 9.11
CA ALA A 167 -15.10 14.92 9.99
C ALA A 167 -13.76 15.06 10.74
N ASP A 168 -13.09 13.94 11.01
CA ASP A 168 -11.77 13.90 11.62
C ASP A 168 -10.61 13.99 10.63
N ALA A 169 -10.89 14.17 9.33
CA ALA A 169 -9.88 14.25 8.27
C ALA A 169 -8.75 15.24 8.60
N LYS A 170 -9.09 16.44 9.09
CA LYS A 170 -8.10 17.48 9.40
C LYS A 170 -7.07 17.00 10.43
N LYS A 171 -7.51 16.28 11.46
CA LYS A 171 -6.61 15.76 12.51
C LYS A 171 -5.79 14.58 11.97
N ALA A 172 -6.41 13.66 11.23
CA ALA A 172 -5.69 12.56 10.58
C ALA A 172 -4.62 13.05 9.59
N GLN A 173 -4.92 14.10 8.82
CA GLN A 173 -4.00 14.74 7.88
C GLN A 173 -2.81 15.40 8.57
N VAL A 174 -3.03 16.08 9.71
CA VAL A 174 -1.94 16.62 10.53
C VAL A 174 -1.02 15.50 11.01
N ASN A 175 -1.59 14.38 11.51
CA ASN A 175 -0.78 13.22 11.90
C ASN A 175 0.05 12.68 10.72
N VAL A 176 -0.54 12.58 9.52
CA VAL A 176 0.19 12.12 8.32
C VAL A 176 1.38 13.04 8.02
N ILE A 177 1.16 14.36 8.04
CA ILE A 177 2.23 15.36 7.80
C ILE A 177 3.33 15.22 8.86
N GLU A 178 2.95 15.20 10.14
CA GLU A 178 3.91 15.12 11.25
C GLU A 178 4.73 13.82 11.19
N ILE A 179 4.10 12.71 10.81
CA ILE A 179 4.80 11.44 10.61
C ILE A 179 5.84 11.56 9.49
N VAL A 180 5.48 12.17 8.37
CA VAL A 180 6.37 12.33 7.20
C VAL A 180 7.53 13.27 7.51
N GLU A 181 7.28 14.42 8.13
CA GLU A 181 8.30 15.42 8.50
C GLU A 181 9.30 14.91 9.55
N ASN A 182 8.90 13.95 10.39
CA ASN A 182 9.76 13.40 11.45
C ASN A 182 10.57 12.15 11.03
N ILE A 183 10.54 11.78 9.75
CA ILE A 183 11.37 10.69 9.20
C ILE A 183 12.84 11.14 9.21
N PRO A 184 13.76 10.42 9.87
CA PRO A 184 15.15 10.85 9.97
C PRO A 184 15.86 10.95 8.59
N LEU A 185 16.34 12.16 8.26
CA LEU A 185 17.13 12.49 7.05
C LEU A 185 18.29 11.54 6.76
N GLN A 186 18.92 10.98 7.81
CA GLN A 186 20.09 10.11 7.71
C GLN A 186 19.81 8.73 7.07
N LYS A 187 18.54 8.37 6.85
CA LYS A 187 18.10 7.17 6.13
C LYS A 187 17.34 7.50 4.83
N MET A 188 17.35 8.76 4.39
CA MET A 188 16.60 9.18 3.21
C MET A 188 17.23 8.66 1.92
N ASN A 189 16.54 7.72 1.29
CA ASN A 189 16.64 7.51 -0.14
C ASN A 189 15.97 8.70 -0.86
N THR A 190 16.48 9.10 -2.03
CA THR A 190 15.90 10.13 -2.94
C THR A 190 14.37 10.10 -3.06
N LYS A 191 13.76 8.91 -2.96
CA LYS A 191 12.30 8.70 -3.00
C LYS A 191 11.53 9.25 -1.79
N ILE A 192 12.12 9.26 -0.60
CA ILE A 192 11.47 9.82 0.61
C ILE A 192 11.44 11.34 0.52
N LEU A 193 12.52 11.95 0.03
CA LEU A 193 12.55 13.38 -0.26
C LEU A 193 11.51 13.76 -1.33
N GLU A 194 11.34 12.92 -2.36
CA GLU A 194 10.30 13.11 -3.36
C GLU A 194 8.89 13.02 -2.75
N LEU A 195 8.67 12.17 -1.75
CA LEU A 195 7.41 12.07 -1.01
C LEU A 195 7.11 13.36 -0.25
N GLU A 196 8.07 13.92 0.49
CA GLU A 196 7.92 15.19 1.22
C GLU A 196 7.49 16.32 0.27
N ILE A 197 8.20 16.49 -0.84
CA ILE A 197 7.91 17.52 -1.84
C ILE A 197 6.51 17.34 -2.44
N LYS A 198 6.13 16.10 -2.78
CA LYS A 198 4.79 15.80 -3.31
C LYS A 198 3.71 16.08 -2.27
N MET A 199 3.94 15.74 -0.99
CA MET A 199 3.02 16.04 0.11
C MET A 199 2.80 17.54 0.28
N GLU A 200 3.86 18.36 0.26
CA GLU A 200 3.72 19.82 0.33
C GLU A 200 2.88 20.39 -0.83
N GLN A 201 3.08 19.87 -2.05
CA GLN A 201 2.28 20.26 -3.22
C GLN A 201 0.81 19.88 -3.07
N LEU A 202 0.53 18.69 -2.51
CA LEU A 202 -0.83 18.23 -2.24
C LEU A 202 -1.55 19.12 -1.23
N VAL A 203 -0.87 19.55 -0.16
CA VAL A 203 -1.42 20.47 0.84
C VAL A 203 -1.83 21.80 0.19
N LYS A 204 -1.00 22.36 -0.69
CA LYS A 204 -1.26 23.63 -1.38
C LYS A 204 -2.44 23.56 -2.37
N LYS A 205 -2.65 22.42 -3.03
CA LYS A 205 -3.70 22.22 -4.05
C LYS A 205 -5.13 22.18 -3.46
N ASN A 206 -5.27 21.99 -2.15
CA ASN A 206 -6.48 21.43 -1.55
C ASN A 206 -7.58 22.45 -1.15
N GLN A 207 -7.69 23.62 -1.78
CA GLN A 207 -8.69 24.64 -1.33
C GLN A 207 -10.09 24.46 -1.94
N ARG A 208 -10.22 23.98 -3.18
CA ARG A 208 -11.51 23.92 -3.91
C ARG A 208 -12.39 22.72 -3.53
N ILE A 209 -11.77 21.60 -3.16
CA ILE A 209 -12.45 20.35 -2.83
C ILE A 209 -13.04 20.40 -1.41
N GLN A 210 -12.44 21.18 -0.49
CA GLN A 210 -12.93 21.35 0.88
C GLN A 210 -14.39 21.84 0.88
N THR A 211 -14.68 22.87 0.09
CA THR A 211 -15.98 23.57 0.10
C THR A 211 -17.14 22.66 -0.33
N ILE A 212 -16.92 21.82 -1.35
CA ILE A 212 -17.96 20.90 -1.85
C ILE A 212 -18.26 19.83 -0.79
N ILE A 213 -17.23 19.25 -0.20
CA ILE A 213 -17.36 18.14 0.75
C ILE A 213 -17.91 18.60 2.09
N GLU A 214 -17.51 19.78 2.58
CA GLU A 214 -18.07 20.39 3.79
C GLU A 214 -19.59 20.58 3.70
N SER A 215 -20.11 20.92 2.52
CA SER A 215 -21.55 21.10 2.30
C SER A 215 -22.38 19.80 2.42
N VAL A 216 -21.75 18.65 2.23
CA VAL A 216 -22.37 17.31 2.29
C VAL A 216 -22.10 16.61 3.62
N ARG A 217 -20.92 16.83 4.21
CA ARG A 217 -20.42 16.15 5.41
C ARG A 217 -21.39 16.25 6.60
N HIS A 218 -21.96 17.43 6.85
CA HIS A 218 -22.89 17.64 7.97
C HIS A 218 -24.29 17.05 7.76
N LYS A 219 -24.64 16.65 6.53
CA LYS A 219 -25.98 16.14 6.19
C LYS A 219 -26.09 14.62 6.29
N ILE A 220 -24.97 13.92 6.52
CA ILE A 220 -24.87 12.46 6.50
C ILE A 220 -24.06 12.01 7.72
N ALA A 221 -24.72 11.33 8.67
CA ALA A 221 -24.14 10.91 9.94
C ALA A 221 -22.89 10.02 9.78
N PHE A 222 -22.86 9.19 8.72
CA PHE A 222 -21.72 8.35 8.37
C PHE A 222 -20.39 9.13 8.30
N PHE A 223 -20.36 10.31 7.68
CA PHE A 223 -19.13 11.11 7.57
C PHE A 223 -18.73 11.83 8.86
N SER A 224 -19.64 11.92 9.83
CA SER A 224 -19.37 12.45 11.17
C SER A 224 -18.95 11.36 12.17
N SER A 225 -18.99 10.09 11.75
CA SER A 225 -18.65 8.96 12.62
C SER A 225 -17.13 8.85 12.81
N PRO A 226 -16.66 8.41 13.99
CA PRO A 226 -15.23 8.22 14.26
C PRO A 226 -14.57 7.29 13.24
N THR A 227 -13.35 7.65 12.80
CA THR A 227 -12.57 6.81 11.87
C THR A 227 -11.26 6.29 12.47
N GLN A 228 -10.76 5.19 11.91
CA GLN A 228 -9.40 4.69 12.10
C GLN A 228 -8.74 4.52 10.73
N LEU A 229 -7.52 5.03 10.57
CA LEU A 229 -6.76 5.03 9.34
C LEU A 229 -5.51 4.16 9.50
N ILE A 230 -5.38 3.16 8.62
CA ILE A 230 -4.34 2.13 8.69
C ILE A 230 -3.66 2.02 7.32
N LEU A 231 -2.34 1.95 7.30
CA LEU A 231 -1.55 1.58 6.13
C LEU A 231 -1.13 0.13 6.23
N ASN A 232 -1.18 -0.60 5.13
CA ASN A 232 -0.51 -1.89 4.97
C ASN A 232 0.47 -1.78 3.80
N ASN A 233 1.74 -2.08 4.02
CA ASN A 233 2.75 -2.01 2.97
C ASN A 233 2.94 -3.36 2.26
N SER A 234 3.76 -3.36 1.22
CA SER A 234 4.04 -4.54 0.39
C SER A 234 4.71 -5.70 1.14
N SER A 235 5.36 -5.43 2.28
CA SER A 235 5.98 -6.45 3.14
C SER A 235 5.01 -7.08 4.14
N GLY A 236 3.75 -6.63 4.16
CA GLY A 236 2.71 -7.13 5.06
C GLY A 236 2.76 -6.53 6.46
N GLN A 237 3.51 -5.45 6.67
CA GLN A 237 3.44 -4.68 7.92
C GLN A 237 2.26 -3.71 7.88
N SER A 238 1.71 -3.43 9.06
CA SER A 238 0.61 -2.49 9.24
C SER A 238 1.01 -1.33 10.16
N LEU A 239 0.54 -0.12 9.83
CA LEU A 239 0.75 1.09 10.63
C LEU A 239 -0.56 1.84 10.80
N VAL A 240 -1.02 2.00 12.05
CA VAL A 240 -2.16 2.88 12.36
C VAL A 240 -1.66 4.32 12.40
N LEU A 241 -2.11 5.15 11.45
CA LEU A 241 -1.70 6.56 11.35
C LEU A 241 -2.50 7.46 12.29
N SER A 242 -3.79 7.17 12.39
CA SER A 242 -4.71 7.93 13.22
C SER A 242 -5.86 7.03 13.67
N SER A 243 -6.24 7.18 14.92
CA SER A 243 -7.47 6.60 15.45
C SER A 243 -8.23 7.71 16.15
N ASN A 244 -9.47 7.94 15.72
CA ASN A 244 -10.35 8.85 16.41
C ASN A 244 -10.55 8.35 17.86
N PRO A 245 -10.37 9.20 18.87
CA PRO A 245 -10.50 8.80 20.26
C PRO A 245 -11.89 8.27 20.68
N GLY A 246 -12.94 8.62 19.93
CA GLY A 246 -14.30 8.09 20.09
C GLY A 246 -14.53 6.75 19.38
N PHE A 247 -13.56 6.24 18.60
CA PHE A 247 -13.70 5.00 17.85
C PHE A 247 -13.92 3.80 18.78
N GLY A 248 -14.99 3.03 18.53
CA GLY A 248 -15.39 1.88 19.31
C GLY A 248 -16.05 2.21 20.65
N LYS A 249 -16.32 3.50 20.95
CA LYS A 249 -16.92 3.93 22.23
C LYS A 249 -18.38 4.33 22.03
N LYS A 250 -19.30 3.60 22.67
CA LYS A 250 -20.75 3.82 22.55
C LYS A 250 -21.28 5.05 23.31
N ASN A 251 -20.56 5.56 24.32
CA ASN A 251 -21.00 6.67 25.18
C ASN A 251 -19.80 7.41 25.79
N CYS A 252 -19.21 8.38 25.09
CA CYS A 252 -18.29 9.33 25.70
C CYS A 252 -18.83 10.74 25.59
N GLN A 253 -19.63 11.13 26.58
CA GLN A 253 -19.86 12.54 26.89
C GLN A 253 -18.57 13.08 27.55
N ASN A 254 -18.13 14.26 27.10
CA ASN A 254 -16.89 14.95 27.47
C ASN A 254 -15.60 14.42 26.80
N ILE A 255 -15.43 14.78 25.53
CA ILE A 255 -14.16 14.70 24.81
C ILE A 255 -13.80 16.11 24.35
N THR A 256 -13.50 17.02 25.28
CA THR A 256 -13.06 18.37 24.93
C THR A 256 -11.58 18.44 24.56
N GLU A 257 -10.77 17.46 24.94
CA GLU A 257 -9.37 17.35 24.48
C GLU A 257 -8.96 15.87 24.40
N GLN A 258 -9.29 15.18 23.30
CA GLN A 258 -8.61 13.91 23.01
C GLN A 258 -7.71 14.10 21.79
N THR A 259 -6.41 13.99 22.06
CA THR A 259 -5.32 13.99 21.10
C THR A 259 -5.41 12.73 20.26
N PHE A 260 -5.24 12.88 18.95
CA PHE A 260 -5.10 11.73 18.07
C PHE A 260 -3.76 11.08 18.41
N SER A 261 -3.74 9.77 18.70
CA SER A 261 -2.50 9.09 19.06
C SER A 261 -1.60 8.97 17.82
N LEU A 262 -0.41 9.57 17.87
CA LEU A 262 0.63 9.31 16.89
C LEU A 262 1.22 7.92 17.13
N PRO A 263 1.55 7.17 16.06
CA PRO A 263 2.29 5.93 16.21
C PRO A 263 3.69 6.20 16.77
N PRO A 264 4.25 5.29 17.59
CA PRO A 264 5.63 5.39 18.06
C PRO A 264 6.62 5.54 16.90
N LYS A 265 7.60 6.45 17.03
CA LYS A 265 8.58 6.76 15.98
C LYS A 265 9.34 5.53 15.47
N ASN A 266 9.70 4.60 16.35
CA ASN A 266 10.34 3.35 15.95
C ASN A 266 9.46 2.50 15.02
N LYS A 267 8.16 2.38 15.31
CA LYS A 267 7.22 1.65 14.44
C LYS A 267 7.09 2.28 13.06
N VAL A 268 7.08 3.61 12.98
CA VAL A 268 7.08 4.33 11.69
C VAL A 268 8.36 4.02 10.91
N ILE A 269 9.52 4.09 11.58
CA ILE A 269 10.81 3.81 10.96
C ILE A 269 10.88 2.36 10.47
N ASP A 270 10.43 1.40 11.27
CA ASP A 270 10.42 -0.02 10.90
C ASP A 270 9.47 -0.28 9.72
N PHE A 271 8.30 0.37 9.71
CA PHE A 271 7.33 0.31 8.62
C PHE A 271 7.90 0.85 7.30
N ILE A 272 8.62 1.97 7.35
CA ILE A 272 9.24 2.55 6.17
C ILE A 272 10.43 1.70 5.73
N ASN A 273 11.29 1.25 6.65
CA ASN A 273 12.46 0.42 6.31
C ASN A 273 12.07 -0.93 5.71
N SER A 274 10.86 -1.41 5.97
CA SER A 274 10.33 -2.63 5.35
C SER A 274 9.72 -2.37 3.97
N PHE A 275 9.78 -1.14 3.44
CA PHE A 275 9.48 -0.87 2.05
C PHE A 275 10.49 -1.58 1.17
N TYR A 276 9.95 -2.35 0.26
CA TYR A 276 10.71 -3.36 -0.44
C TYR A 276 11.90 -2.79 -1.26
N TYR A 277 11.79 -1.57 -1.79
CA TYR A 277 12.86 -0.95 -2.60
C TYR A 277 13.97 -0.26 -1.78
N LEU A 278 13.78 -0.02 -0.49
CA LEU A 278 14.85 0.55 0.36
C LEU A 278 15.97 -0.46 0.64
N GLY A 279 15.69 -1.76 0.43
CA GLY A 279 16.71 -2.81 0.44
C GLY A 279 17.56 -2.89 -0.83
N GLN A 280 17.28 -2.08 -1.88
CA GLN A 280 18.04 -2.08 -3.14
C GLN A 280 19.10 -0.96 -3.24
N SER A 281 19.25 -0.13 -2.19
CA SER A 281 20.23 0.96 -2.16
C SER A 281 21.29 0.81 -1.08
N LEU A 282 21.78 -0.41 -0.86
CA LEU A 282 23.01 -0.69 -0.11
C LEU A 282 23.86 -1.70 -0.88
#